data_AF-A0A8D8D1R1-F1
#
_entry.id   AF-A0A8D8D1R1-F1
#
_cell.length_a   1.000
_cell.length_b   1.000
_cell.length_c   1.000
_cell.angle_alpha   90.00
_cell.angle_beta   90.00
_cell.angle_gamma   90.00
#
_symmetry.space_group_name_H-M   'P 1'
#
loop_
_entity.id
_entity.type
_entity.pdbx_description
1 polymer ?
#
loop_
_entity_poly.entity_id
_entity_poly.type
_entity_poly.pdbx_seq_one_letter_code
_entity_poly.pdbx_strand_id
1 'polypeptide(L)'
;MEYYAIYLPYKEPDVSIKSFYTDKEEALKMLKTHKEARLKAFRTSEEAVYFYLNGPTEPTTTASSSLVMGTISEKASLTTGNGNHLLGGQMPKSPTTSQLPLPSASAKLKLEKTPFKAPKSQELVAFRKNIEKNELDLVRNIIELNPRYLVSSGDMPTILKEGPRYNALHVAAMEGNTDMCRLILATIENPAFIEFLHGQRNASTDEVSAILLDLYLNMPDKCRSETPLH
;
A
#
# COMPACT_ATOMS: atom_id res chain seq x y z
N MET A 1 1.68 34.67 13.00
CA MET A 1 1.82 33.67 14.08
C MET A 1 2.76 32.58 13.60
N GLU A 2 3.59 32.07 14.50
CA GLU A 2 4.41 30.88 14.23
C GLU A 2 3.77 29.68 14.93
N TYR A 3 3.93 28.49 14.37
CA TYR A 3 3.41 27.24 14.92
C TYR A 3 4.58 26.29 15.19
N TYR A 4 4.64 25.74 16.39
CA TYR A 4 5.74 24.92 16.88
C TYR A 4 5.28 23.46 17.02
N ALA A 5 5.99 22.52 16.40
CA ALA A 5 5.64 21.09 16.45
C ALA A 5 6.79 20.24 16.99
N ILE A 6 6.44 19.25 17.80
CA ILE A 6 7.37 18.38 18.53
C ILE A 6 7.19 16.95 18.01
N TYR A 7 8.20 16.41 17.34
CA TYR A 7 8.21 15.04 16.87
C TYR A 7 8.95 14.12 17.86
N LEU A 8 8.31 13.02 18.27
CA LEU A 8 8.93 11.95 19.05
C LEU A 8 9.22 10.73 18.14
N PRO A 9 10.47 10.25 18.05
CA PRO A 9 10.81 9.05 17.28
C PRO A 9 10.28 7.76 17.95
N TYR A 10 10.22 7.74 19.28
CA TYR A 10 9.63 6.67 20.06
C TYR A 10 8.38 7.22 20.77
N LYS A 11 7.20 6.79 20.32
CA LYS A 11 5.92 7.17 20.94
C LYS A 11 5.60 6.18 22.06
N GLU A 12 5.93 6.55 23.30
CA GLU A 12 5.26 5.94 24.45
C GLU A 12 3.78 6.34 24.41
N PRO A 13 2.84 5.39 24.57
CA PRO A 13 1.43 5.61 24.24
C PRO A 13 0.65 6.54 25.19
N ASP A 14 1.26 6.98 26.29
CA ASP A 14 0.60 7.73 27.38
C ASP A 14 1.06 9.20 27.50
N VAL A 15 1.76 9.73 26.48
CA VAL A 15 2.27 11.11 26.50
C VAL A 15 1.31 12.08 25.80
N SER A 16 0.58 12.87 26.60
CA SER A 16 -0.40 13.87 26.12
C SER A 16 0.27 15.13 25.51
N ILE A 17 0.92 14.97 24.35
CA ILE A 17 1.52 16.07 23.57
C ILE A 17 0.54 16.58 22.52
N LYS A 18 0.32 17.91 22.51
CA LYS A 18 -0.47 18.60 21.49
C LYS A 18 0.19 18.50 20.10
N SER A 19 -0.63 18.35 19.06
CA SER A 19 -0.18 18.25 17.66
C SER A 19 0.60 19.47 17.16
N PHE A 20 0.37 20.64 17.77
CA PHE A 20 1.19 21.84 17.63
C PHE A 20 0.95 22.80 18.81
N TYR A 21 1.87 23.75 18.97
CA TYR A 21 1.83 24.82 19.98
C TYR A 21 1.90 26.17 19.26
N THR A 22 1.09 27.13 19.68
CA THR A 22 1.17 28.53 19.23
C THR A 22 2.12 29.38 20.07
N ASP A 23 2.52 28.86 21.24
CA ASP A 23 3.47 29.48 22.15
C ASP A 23 4.81 28.73 22.15
N LYS A 24 5.90 29.49 22.12
CA LYS A 24 7.27 28.96 22.02
C LYS A 24 7.77 28.40 23.36
N GLU A 25 7.37 28.99 24.47
CA GLU A 25 7.81 28.60 25.81
C GLU A 25 7.12 27.30 26.23
N GLU A 26 5.83 27.13 25.90
CA GLU A 26 5.11 25.86 26.07
C GLU A 26 5.78 24.72 25.27
N ALA A 27 6.14 24.98 24.01
CA ALA A 27 6.84 24.01 23.16
C ALA A 27 8.24 23.65 23.70
N LEU A 28 9.00 24.65 24.16
CA LEU A 28 10.34 24.43 24.75
C LEU A 28 10.28 23.71 26.10
N LYS A 29 9.20 23.87 26.88
CA LYS A 29 8.98 23.13 28.13
C LYS A 29 8.82 21.64 27.83
N MET A 30 8.02 21.28 26.83
CA MET A 30 7.81 19.88 26.43
C MET A 30 9.05 19.26 25.79
N LEU A 31 9.83 20.03 25.01
CA LEU A 31 11.12 19.60 24.47
C LEU A 31 12.13 19.23 25.58
N LYS A 32 12.13 19.95 26.71
CA LYS A 32 13.01 19.64 27.86
C LYS A 32 12.64 18.34 28.56
N THR A 33 11.35 17.98 28.58
CA THR A 33 10.87 16.71 29.16
C THR A 33 11.31 15.51 28.32
N HIS A 34 11.37 15.65 26.99
CA HIS A 34 11.71 14.55 26.08
C HIS A 34 12.98 14.85 25.26
N LYS A 35 14.14 14.39 25.76
CA LYS A 35 15.46 14.68 25.18
C LYS A 35 15.66 14.17 23.73
N GLU A 36 14.88 13.19 23.29
CA GLU A 36 14.90 12.66 21.93
C GLU A 36 13.92 13.36 20.98
N ALA A 37 13.08 14.27 21.50
CA ALA A 37 12.13 15.00 20.69
C ALA A 37 12.81 16.02 19.78
N ARG A 38 12.27 16.20 18.58
CA ARG A 38 12.72 17.20 17.60
C ARG A 38 11.67 18.30 17.51
N LEU A 39 12.05 19.54 17.86
CA LEU A 39 11.20 20.72 17.71
C LEU A 39 11.47 21.42 16.38
N LYS A 40 10.41 21.84 15.67
CA LYS A 40 10.52 22.71 14.48
C LYS A 40 9.39 23.74 14.45
N ALA A 41 9.71 24.93 13.92
CA ALA A 41 8.78 26.04 13.74
C ALA A 41 8.29 26.12 12.28
N PHE A 42 7.04 26.51 12.11
CA PHE A 42 6.30 26.53 10.84
C PHE A 42 5.44 27.79 10.71
N ARG A 43 5.08 28.13 9.46
CA ARG A 43 4.25 29.30 9.16
C ARG A 43 2.75 29.00 9.16
N THR A 44 2.38 27.73 9.01
CA THR A 44 0.99 27.26 9.07
C THR A 44 0.84 26.15 10.11
N SER A 45 -0.39 25.99 10.63
CA SER A 45 -0.74 24.91 11.55
C SER A 45 -0.72 23.54 10.85
N GLU A 46 -1.02 23.49 9.56
CA GLU A 46 -1.01 22.26 8.75
C GLU A 46 0.41 21.67 8.64
N GLU A 47 1.41 22.50 8.35
CA GLU A 47 2.82 22.09 8.34
C GLU A 47 3.29 21.58 9.70
N ALA A 48 2.84 22.23 10.79
CA ALA A 48 3.14 21.84 12.15
C ALA A 48 2.54 20.46 12.51
N VAL A 49 1.25 20.24 12.21
CA VAL A 49 0.59 18.93 12.39
C VAL A 49 1.28 17.84 11.56
N TYR A 50 1.65 18.14 10.31
CA TYR A 50 2.37 17.19 9.46
C TYR A 50 3.71 16.79 10.06
N PHE A 51 4.49 17.74 10.59
CA PHE A 51 5.76 17.44 11.26
C PHE A 51 5.59 16.66 12.56
N TYR A 52 4.55 16.93 13.35
CA TYR A 52 4.20 16.13 14.54
C TYR A 52 3.88 14.66 14.17
N LEU A 53 3.17 14.43 13.07
CA LEU A 53 2.80 13.09 12.61
C LEU A 53 3.94 12.33 11.91
N ASN A 54 4.73 13.02 11.09
CA ASN A 54 5.66 12.39 10.14
C ASN A 54 7.15 12.65 10.42
N GLY A 55 7.47 13.60 11.31
CA GLY A 55 8.83 14.00 11.66
C GLY A 55 9.54 14.84 10.60
N PRO A 56 10.85 15.11 10.78
CA PRO A 56 11.66 15.79 9.79
C PRO A 56 11.78 14.94 8.52
N THR A 57 11.16 15.40 7.43
CA THR A 57 11.48 14.93 6.09
C THR A 57 12.91 15.34 5.73
N GLU A 58 13.78 14.35 5.53
CA GLU A 58 15.11 14.55 4.92
C GLU A 58 14.94 15.35 3.60
N PRO A 59 15.61 16.50 3.43
CA PRO A 59 15.46 17.30 2.22
C PRO A 59 16.23 16.64 1.06
N THR A 60 15.49 16.05 0.12
CA THR A 60 16.06 15.66 -1.18
C THR A 60 16.39 16.93 -1.97
N THR A 61 17.65 17.35 -1.92
CA THR A 61 18.17 18.53 -2.63
C THR A 61 18.04 18.35 -4.15
N THR A 62 17.00 18.94 -4.75
CA THR A 62 16.95 19.17 -6.19
C THR A 62 17.94 20.26 -6.56
N ALA A 63 19.18 19.88 -6.83
CA ALA A 63 20.20 20.76 -7.39
C ALA A 63 20.15 20.72 -8.93
N SER A 64 20.00 21.88 -9.55
CA SER A 64 19.98 22.05 -11.01
C SER A 64 21.31 21.67 -11.65
N SER A 65 21.27 21.00 -12.79
CA SER A 65 22.41 20.87 -13.72
C SER A 65 21.89 20.80 -15.16
N SER A 66 22.08 21.88 -15.90
CA SER A 66 21.90 21.93 -17.37
C SER A 66 23.11 21.31 -18.10
N LEU A 67 23.05 21.24 -19.45
CA LEU A 67 24.00 20.63 -20.41
C LEU A 67 23.59 19.18 -20.78
N VAL A 68 23.54 18.73 -22.05
CA VAL A 68 23.92 19.32 -23.36
C VAL A 68 23.05 18.76 -24.51
N MET A 69 23.04 19.45 -25.66
CA MET A 69 22.51 18.93 -26.93
C MET A 69 23.26 17.69 -27.44
N GLY A 70 22.56 16.82 -28.16
CA GLY A 70 23.15 15.74 -28.97
C GLY A 70 22.22 15.30 -30.11
N THR A 71 22.48 15.79 -31.32
CA THR A 71 21.72 15.46 -32.54
C THR A 71 22.20 14.14 -33.16
N ILE A 72 21.28 13.26 -33.58
CA ILE A 72 21.53 12.35 -34.72
C ILE A 72 20.22 12.14 -35.50
N SER A 73 20.28 12.28 -36.82
CA SER A 73 19.24 11.89 -37.77
C SER A 73 19.71 10.67 -38.56
N GLU A 74 18.82 9.73 -38.89
CA GLU A 74 19.04 8.88 -40.06
C GLU A 74 17.72 8.49 -40.76
N LYS A 75 17.77 8.32 -42.09
CA LYS A 75 16.64 8.03 -42.97
C LYS A 75 16.87 6.73 -43.75
N ALA A 76 15.88 5.85 -43.80
CA ALA A 76 15.45 5.09 -44.99
C ALA A 76 14.07 4.48 -44.68
N SER A 77 12.98 4.58 -45.45
CA SER A 77 12.71 4.56 -46.91
C SER A 77 12.56 3.17 -47.56
N LEU A 78 11.28 2.87 -47.86
CA LEU A 78 10.76 2.23 -49.09
C LEU A 78 10.92 0.72 -49.31
N THR A 79 9.77 0.05 -49.47
CA THR A 79 9.54 -0.99 -50.50
C THR A 79 8.04 -1.02 -50.87
N THR A 80 7.64 -1.70 -51.96
CA THR A 80 6.41 -1.34 -52.71
C THR A 80 5.62 -2.52 -53.28
N GLY A 81 4.27 -2.42 -53.26
CA GLY A 81 3.34 -3.19 -54.12
C GLY A 81 2.57 -4.32 -53.41
N ASN A 82 1.38 -4.75 -53.84
CA ASN A 82 0.49 -4.33 -54.95
C ASN A 82 -0.99 -4.59 -54.56
N GLY A 83 -1.96 -4.01 -55.29
CA GLY A 83 -3.40 -4.07 -54.96
C GLY A 83 -4.28 -4.97 -55.86
N ASN A 84 -5.56 -4.58 -55.96
CA ASN A 84 -6.71 -5.16 -56.71
C ASN A 84 -7.54 -6.24 -55.98
N HIS A 85 -8.85 -6.49 -56.28
CA HIS A 85 -9.97 -5.65 -56.77
C HIS A 85 -11.29 -6.47 -56.78
N LEU A 86 -12.34 -5.97 -56.11
CA LEU A 86 -13.80 -6.23 -56.30
C LEU A 86 -14.50 -7.63 -56.20
N LEU A 87 -15.75 -7.50 -55.73
CA LEU A 87 -17.00 -8.25 -56.03
C LEU A 87 -17.42 -9.53 -55.26
N GLY A 88 -18.52 -9.38 -54.50
CA GLY A 88 -19.67 -10.32 -54.56
C GLY A 88 -19.95 -11.20 -53.33
N GLY A 89 -21.15 -11.07 -52.73
CA GLY A 89 -21.69 -12.06 -51.77
C GLY A 89 -22.64 -11.47 -50.72
N GLN A 90 -23.90 -11.95 -50.67
CA GLN A 90 -24.95 -11.48 -49.73
C GLN A 90 -25.07 -12.36 -48.47
N MET A 91 -25.81 -11.84 -47.48
CA MET A 91 -26.18 -12.50 -46.21
C MET A 91 -27.13 -13.72 -46.41
N PRO A 92 -27.34 -14.59 -45.39
CA PRO A 92 -28.28 -14.32 -44.27
C PRO A 92 -27.71 -14.69 -42.87
N LYS A 93 -27.82 -13.86 -41.83
CA LYS A 93 -28.93 -13.69 -40.86
C LYS A 93 -29.31 -14.91 -39.96
N SER A 94 -28.83 -14.85 -38.70
CA SER A 94 -29.48 -15.30 -37.42
C SER A 94 -29.70 -16.81 -37.16
N PRO A 95 -29.82 -17.28 -35.89
CA PRO A 95 -30.17 -16.53 -34.67
C PRO A 95 -29.28 -16.65 -33.40
N THR A 96 -29.46 -15.63 -32.57
CA THR A 96 -29.12 -15.41 -31.15
C THR A 96 -29.40 -16.59 -30.19
N THR A 97 -28.58 -16.76 -29.14
CA THR A 97 -29.01 -16.88 -27.72
C THR A 97 -27.83 -16.82 -26.72
N SER A 98 -27.95 -15.91 -25.75
CA SER A 98 -27.28 -15.85 -24.43
C SER A 98 -25.74 -15.84 -24.31
N GLN A 99 -25.14 -14.67 -24.50
CA GLN A 99 -24.03 -14.24 -23.62
C GLN A 99 -24.61 -13.63 -22.33
N LEU A 100 -24.10 -14.05 -21.17
CA LEU A 100 -24.33 -13.39 -19.89
C LEU A 100 -23.47 -12.10 -19.82
N PRO A 101 -24.05 -10.92 -19.56
CA PRO A 101 -23.25 -9.73 -19.31
C PRO A 101 -22.57 -9.85 -17.94
N LEU A 102 -21.23 -9.93 -17.94
CA LEU A 102 -20.43 -9.64 -16.75
C LEU A 102 -20.76 -8.21 -16.28
N PRO A 103 -21.11 -7.98 -15.00
CA PRO A 103 -21.28 -6.63 -14.48
C PRO A 103 -19.92 -5.94 -14.45
N SER A 104 -19.64 -5.11 -15.46
CA SER A 104 -18.47 -4.24 -15.56
C SER A 104 -18.56 -3.04 -14.59
N ALA A 105 -18.76 -3.34 -13.31
CA ALA A 105 -18.75 -2.38 -12.21
C ALA A 105 -17.35 -2.31 -11.59
N SER A 106 -16.41 -1.71 -12.33
CA SER A 106 -15.18 -1.21 -11.71
C SER A 106 -15.51 0.07 -10.93
N ALA A 107 -16.25 -0.13 -9.82
CA ALA A 107 -16.53 0.90 -8.84
C ALA A 107 -15.19 1.28 -8.20
N LYS A 108 -14.59 2.38 -8.69
CA LYS A 108 -13.48 3.03 -8.00
C LYS A 108 -13.99 3.52 -6.65
N LEU A 109 -13.86 2.67 -5.63
CA LEU A 109 -13.97 3.07 -4.23
C LEU A 109 -13.07 4.29 -4.05
N LYS A 110 -13.65 5.38 -3.53
CA LYS A 110 -12.89 6.61 -3.29
C LYS A 110 -11.81 6.28 -2.27
N LEU A 111 -10.56 6.46 -2.67
CA LEU A 111 -9.40 6.16 -1.85
C LEU A 111 -9.26 7.22 -0.73
N GLU A 112 -10.10 7.10 0.30
CA GLU A 112 -9.88 7.72 1.60
C GLU A 112 -8.47 7.34 2.06
N LYS A 113 -7.63 8.35 2.34
CA LYS A 113 -6.21 8.12 2.60
C LYS A 113 -6.04 7.48 3.98
N THR A 114 -5.82 6.16 3.99
CA THR A 114 -5.49 5.39 5.20
C THR A 114 -4.44 6.11 6.04
N PRO A 115 -4.58 6.20 7.38
CA PRO A 115 -3.62 6.91 8.23
C PRO A 115 -2.22 6.26 8.26
N PHE A 116 -2.10 5.03 7.78
CA PHE A 116 -0.87 4.26 7.78
C PHE A 116 0.03 4.53 6.56
N LYS A 117 1.31 4.72 6.85
CA LYS A 117 2.38 4.77 5.85
C LYS A 117 2.67 3.37 5.31
N ALA A 118 2.90 3.26 4.00
CA ALA A 118 3.37 2.02 3.38
C ALA A 118 4.73 1.61 3.99
N PRO A 119 4.90 0.34 4.39
CA PRO A 119 6.20 -0.18 4.79
C PRO A 119 7.21 -0.09 3.64
N LYS A 120 8.48 0.14 3.97
CA LYS A 120 9.60 0.11 3.01
C LYS A 120 9.88 -1.34 2.59
N SER A 121 10.48 -1.52 1.40
CA SER A 121 10.91 -2.84 0.91
C SER A 121 11.77 -3.62 1.94
N GLN A 122 12.71 -2.95 2.62
CA GLN A 122 13.51 -3.57 3.70
C GLN A 122 12.67 -4.07 4.88
N GLU A 123 11.61 -3.34 5.24
CA GLU A 123 10.70 -3.69 6.34
C GLU A 123 9.80 -4.87 5.93
N LEU A 124 9.33 -4.92 4.68
CA LEU A 124 8.61 -6.09 4.13
C LEU A 124 9.50 -7.33 4.07
N VAL A 125 10.79 -7.18 3.72
CA VAL A 125 11.76 -8.29 3.74
C VAL A 125 12.03 -8.78 5.17
N ALA A 126 12.07 -7.90 6.16
CA ALA A 126 12.18 -8.29 7.57
C ALA A 126 10.91 -9.02 8.05
N PHE A 127 9.73 -8.46 7.77
CA PHE A 127 8.43 -9.07 8.08
C PHE A 127 8.27 -10.46 7.47
N ARG A 128 8.65 -10.64 6.19
CA ARG A 128 8.71 -11.95 5.52
C ARG A 128 9.54 -12.95 6.32
N LYS A 129 10.74 -12.59 6.76
CA LYS A 129 11.62 -13.48 7.55
C LYS A 129 11.01 -13.89 8.89
N ASN A 130 10.17 -13.03 9.48
CA ASN A 130 9.49 -13.32 10.75
C ASN A 130 8.32 -14.31 10.54
N ILE A 131 7.63 -14.21 9.40
CA ILE A 131 6.64 -15.22 8.94
C ILE A 131 7.31 -16.56 8.69
N GLU A 132 8.46 -16.58 8.00
CA GLU A 132 9.23 -17.81 7.70
C GLU A 132 9.69 -18.52 8.97
N LYS A 133 10.11 -17.75 9.98
CA LYS A 133 10.51 -18.26 11.32
C LYS A 133 9.36 -18.65 12.25
N ASN A 134 8.10 -18.47 11.84
CA ASN A 134 6.92 -18.65 12.68
C ASN A 134 6.91 -17.77 13.96
N GLU A 135 7.43 -16.54 13.89
CA GLU A 135 7.50 -15.60 15.03
C GLU A 135 6.13 -14.93 15.28
N LEU A 136 5.14 -15.72 15.71
CA LEU A 136 3.71 -15.36 15.80
C LEU A 136 3.46 -14.02 16.51
N ASP A 137 4.04 -13.81 17.70
CA ASP A 137 3.77 -12.62 18.51
C ASP A 137 4.37 -11.35 17.91
N LEU A 138 5.55 -11.47 17.28
CA LEU A 138 6.22 -10.36 16.61
C LEU A 138 5.53 -10.01 15.29
N VAL A 139 5.07 -11.01 14.54
CA VAL A 139 4.24 -10.81 13.34
C VAL A 139 2.90 -10.13 13.71
N ARG A 140 2.22 -10.62 14.76
CA ARG A 140 0.98 -10.02 15.28
C ARG A 140 1.19 -8.55 15.65
N ASN A 141 2.20 -8.24 16.45
CA ASN A 141 2.51 -6.88 16.88
C ASN A 141 2.81 -5.94 15.68
N ILE A 142 3.56 -6.40 14.68
CA ILE A 142 3.81 -5.59 13.46
C ILE A 142 2.50 -5.26 12.71
N ILE A 143 1.58 -6.23 12.62
CA ILE A 143 0.29 -6.07 11.96
C ILE A 143 -0.62 -5.11 12.75
N GLU A 144 -0.68 -5.25 14.08
CA GLU A 144 -1.45 -4.38 14.97
C GLU A 144 -0.92 -2.94 14.98
N LEU A 145 0.39 -2.74 14.85
CA LEU A 145 0.99 -1.41 14.70
C LEU A 145 0.79 -0.80 13.31
N ASN A 146 0.76 -1.63 12.26
CA ASN A 146 0.54 -1.19 10.89
C ASN A 146 -0.12 -2.30 10.02
N PRO A 147 -1.41 -2.18 9.69
CA PRO A 147 -2.12 -3.20 8.90
C PRO A 147 -1.58 -3.31 7.47
N ARG A 148 -0.77 -2.35 7.01
CA ARG A 148 -0.25 -2.32 5.63
C ARG A 148 0.83 -3.35 5.32
N TYR A 149 1.34 -4.06 6.33
CA TYR A 149 2.16 -5.25 6.11
C TYR A 149 1.34 -6.41 5.50
N LEU A 150 0.01 -6.43 5.67
CA LEU A 150 -0.89 -7.34 4.98
C LEU A 150 -1.69 -6.67 3.84
N VAL A 151 -2.08 -5.39 3.96
CA VAL A 151 -2.97 -4.74 2.97
C VAL A 151 -2.34 -3.50 2.33
N SER A 152 -2.21 -3.52 1.01
CA SER A 152 -1.70 -2.37 0.25
C SER A 152 -2.75 -1.25 0.13
N SER A 153 -2.37 -0.05 -0.35
CA SER A 153 -3.30 1.11 -0.49
C SER A 153 -4.22 1.01 -1.70
N GLY A 154 -4.93 -0.10 -1.80
CA GLY A 154 -5.95 -0.42 -2.80
C GLY A 154 -6.66 -1.72 -2.45
N ASP A 155 -6.68 -2.07 -1.17
CA ASP A 155 -7.36 -3.23 -0.58
C ASP A 155 -6.95 -4.57 -1.21
N MET A 156 -5.70 -4.63 -1.69
CA MET A 156 -5.06 -5.84 -2.23
C MET A 156 -4.02 -6.40 -1.27
N PRO A 157 -3.82 -7.73 -1.22
CA PRO A 157 -2.77 -8.38 -0.46
C PRO A 157 -1.38 -7.78 -0.73
N THR A 158 -0.66 -7.44 0.34
CA THR A 158 0.71 -6.92 0.26
C THR A 158 1.66 -8.02 -0.21
N ILE A 159 2.41 -7.73 -1.28
CA ILE A 159 3.40 -8.63 -1.85
C ILE A 159 4.70 -8.56 -1.05
N LEU A 160 5.12 -9.70 -0.48
CA LEU A 160 6.35 -9.84 0.31
C LEU A 160 7.54 -10.34 -0.52
N LYS A 161 7.31 -10.88 -1.72
CA LYS A 161 8.35 -11.37 -2.64
C LYS A 161 7.96 -11.05 -4.08
N GLU A 162 8.54 -9.99 -4.65
CA GLU A 162 8.09 -9.39 -5.92
C GLU A 162 8.17 -10.33 -7.14
N GLY A 163 9.19 -11.18 -7.22
CA GLY A 163 9.40 -12.10 -8.35
C GLY A 163 8.22 -13.06 -8.60
N PRO A 164 7.94 -13.99 -7.67
CA PRO A 164 6.77 -14.88 -7.74
C PRO A 164 5.46 -14.22 -7.27
N ARG A 165 5.51 -12.98 -6.77
CA ARG A 165 4.38 -12.22 -6.20
C ARG A 165 3.68 -12.91 -5.01
N TYR A 166 4.45 -13.48 -4.10
CA TYR A 166 3.90 -14.09 -2.89
C TYR A 166 3.33 -13.04 -1.93
N ASN A 167 2.08 -13.24 -1.51
CA ASN A 167 1.47 -12.58 -0.35
C ASN A 167 1.96 -13.24 0.97
N ALA A 168 1.49 -12.77 2.13
CA ALA A 168 1.89 -13.34 3.41
C ALA A 168 1.49 -14.82 3.60
N LEU A 169 0.34 -15.25 3.06
CA LEU A 169 -0.13 -16.63 3.20
C LEU A 169 0.70 -17.62 2.37
N HIS A 170 1.12 -17.25 1.15
CA HIS A 170 2.07 -18.05 0.36
C HIS A 170 3.36 -18.31 1.15
N VAL A 171 3.89 -17.27 1.81
CA VAL A 171 5.13 -17.40 2.60
C VAL A 171 4.92 -18.32 3.79
N ALA A 172 3.81 -18.18 4.54
CA ALA A 172 3.51 -19.04 5.68
C ALA A 172 3.27 -20.50 5.26
N ALA A 173 2.58 -20.74 4.14
CA ALA A 173 2.21 -22.06 3.67
C ALA A 173 3.40 -22.85 3.11
N MET A 174 4.29 -22.22 2.31
CA MET A 174 5.49 -22.87 1.78
C MET A 174 6.43 -23.40 2.89
N GLU A 175 6.52 -22.69 4.02
CA GLU A 175 7.34 -23.09 5.17
C GLU A 175 6.58 -24.07 6.11
N GLY A 176 5.33 -24.43 5.80
CA GLY A 176 4.50 -25.34 6.60
C GLY A 176 3.96 -24.75 7.91
N ASN A 177 4.09 -23.44 8.12
CA ASN A 177 3.77 -22.74 9.37
C ASN A 177 2.25 -22.59 9.55
N THR A 178 1.58 -23.68 9.92
CA THR A 178 0.11 -23.75 10.04
C THR A 178 -0.47 -22.70 10.99
N ASP A 179 0.20 -22.42 12.12
CA ASP A 179 -0.26 -21.40 13.07
C ASP A 179 -0.11 -19.97 12.51
N MET A 180 0.91 -19.72 11.69
CA MET A 180 1.08 -18.46 10.98
C MET A 180 0.02 -18.29 9.89
N CYS A 181 -0.33 -19.36 9.17
CA CYS A 181 -1.47 -19.35 8.23
C CYS A 181 -2.78 -19.01 8.95
N ARG A 182 -3.06 -19.63 10.10
CA ARG A 182 -4.23 -19.30 10.93
C ARG A 182 -4.21 -17.85 11.40
N LEU A 183 -3.07 -17.35 11.89
CA LEU A 183 -2.93 -15.97 12.35
C LEU A 183 -3.24 -14.97 11.22
N ILE A 184 -2.68 -15.19 10.03
CA ILE A 184 -2.90 -14.35 8.85
C ILE A 184 -4.38 -14.38 8.45
N LEU A 185 -4.97 -15.56 8.28
CA LEU A 185 -6.37 -15.72 7.88
C LEU A 185 -7.35 -15.09 8.88
N ALA A 186 -7.20 -15.40 10.18
CA ALA A 186 -8.05 -14.85 11.24
C ALA A 186 -7.92 -13.33 11.40
N THR A 187 -6.76 -12.74 11.02
CA THR A 187 -6.60 -11.29 10.97
C THR A 187 -7.42 -10.68 9.83
N ILE A 188 -7.37 -11.28 8.64
CA ILE A 188 -8.02 -10.78 7.42
C ILE A 188 -9.54 -10.96 7.46
N GLU A 189 -10.00 -12.09 8.00
CA GLU A 189 -11.41 -12.42 8.26
C GLU A 189 -12.07 -11.49 9.29
N ASN A 190 -11.28 -10.80 10.13
CA ASN A 190 -11.82 -9.89 11.14
C ASN A 190 -12.20 -8.52 10.55
N PRO A 191 -13.48 -8.12 10.51
CA PRO A 191 -13.88 -6.83 9.94
C PRO A 191 -13.27 -5.63 10.69
N ALA A 192 -13.00 -5.76 12.00
CA ALA A 192 -12.37 -4.70 12.78
C ALA A 192 -10.95 -4.36 12.31
N PHE A 193 -10.25 -5.29 11.66
CA PHE A 193 -8.95 -5.04 11.03
C PHE A 193 -9.09 -4.11 9.80
N ILE A 194 -10.18 -4.24 9.03
CA ILE A 194 -10.51 -3.38 7.89
C ILE A 194 -10.96 -1.99 8.38
N GLU A 195 -11.75 -1.91 9.45
CA GLU A 195 -12.08 -0.64 10.12
C GLU A 195 -10.83 0.10 10.57
N PHE A 196 -9.90 -0.62 11.20
CA PHE A 196 -8.63 -0.09 11.66
C PHE A 196 -7.83 0.46 10.47
N LEU A 197 -7.66 -0.31 9.39
CA LEU A 197 -6.97 0.09 8.16
C LEU A 197 -7.50 1.41 7.55
N HIS A 198 -8.82 1.55 7.44
CA HIS A 198 -9.45 2.74 6.85
C HIS A 198 -9.69 3.89 7.84
N GLY A 199 -9.62 3.63 9.14
CA GLY A 199 -9.94 4.59 10.22
C GLY A 199 -11.44 4.87 10.38
N GLN A 200 -12.32 4.11 9.72
CA GLN A 200 -13.77 4.27 9.76
C GLN A 200 -14.47 2.94 9.45
N ARG A 201 -15.54 2.59 10.19
CA ARG A 201 -16.44 1.50 9.80
C ARG A 201 -17.45 2.01 8.78
N ASN A 202 -17.63 1.25 7.71
CA ASN A 202 -18.64 1.49 6.68
C ASN A 202 -19.44 0.20 6.39
N ALA A 203 -20.57 0.32 5.68
CA ALA A 203 -21.43 -0.84 5.39
C ALA A 203 -20.74 -1.94 4.56
N SER A 204 -19.66 -1.59 3.84
CA SER A 204 -18.87 -2.52 3.02
C SER A 204 -17.64 -3.08 3.73
N THR A 205 -17.43 -2.82 5.03
CA THR A 205 -16.25 -3.31 5.76
C THR A 205 -16.21 -4.85 5.76
N ASP A 206 -17.36 -5.48 6.02
CA ASP A 206 -17.52 -6.93 6.01
C ASP A 206 -17.39 -7.50 4.58
N GLU A 207 -17.85 -6.78 3.56
CA GLU A 207 -17.68 -7.14 2.14
C GLU A 207 -16.20 -7.08 1.72
N VAL A 208 -15.47 -6.04 2.12
CA VAL A 208 -14.03 -5.85 1.85
C VAL A 208 -13.20 -6.92 2.56
N SER A 209 -13.54 -7.27 3.81
CA SER A 209 -12.90 -8.39 4.52
C SER A 209 -13.08 -9.71 3.77
N ALA A 210 -14.30 -10.03 3.32
CA ALA A 210 -14.60 -11.24 2.55
C ALA A 210 -13.86 -11.28 1.20
N ILE A 211 -13.83 -10.16 0.46
CA ILE A 211 -13.09 -10.04 -0.81
C ILE A 211 -11.57 -10.18 -0.57
N LEU A 212 -11.03 -9.59 0.49
CA LEU A 212 -9.62 -9.69 0.81
C LEU A 212 -9.23 -11.11 1.23
N LEU A 213 -10.09 -11.82 1.97
CA LEU A 213 -9.91 -13.22 2.33
C LEU A 213 -9.89 -14.12 1.08
N ASP A 214 -10.81 -13.91 0.15
CA ASP A 214 -10.84 -14.59 -1.15
C ASP A 214 -9.55 -14.33 -1.95
N LEU A 215 -9.12 -13.06 -2.07
CA LEU A 215 -7.85 -12.72 -2.72
C LEU A 215 -6.65 -13.39 -2.04
N TYR A 216 -6.65 -13.50 -0.70
CA TYR A 216 -5.55 -14.16 0.01
C TYR A 216 -5.47 -15.66 -0.25
N LEU A 217 -6.61 -16.34 -0.43
CA LEU A 217 -6.72 -17.77 -0.69
C LEU A 217 -6.58 -18.14 -2.17
N ASN A 218 -7.04 -17.26 -3.08
CA ASN A 218 -7.24 -17.56 -4.50
C ASN A 218 -6.34 -16.75 -5.46
N MET A 219 -5.56 -15.76 -5.01
CA MET A 219 -4.55 -15.14 -5.88
C MET A 219 -3.45 -16.16 -6.21
N PRO A 220 -3.27 -16.53 -7.50
CA PRO A 220 -2.22 -17.45 -7.89
C PRO A 220 -0.84 -16.77 -7.90
N ASP A 221 0.19 -17.56 -7.65
CA ASP A 221 1.57 -17.11 -7.80
C ASP A 221 1.93 -16.86 -9.28
N LYS A 222 2.97 -16.05 -9.51
CA LYS A 222 3.41 -15.71 -10.88
C LYS A 222 4.22 -16.83 -11.55
N CYS A 223 4.83 -17.75 -10.78
CA CYS A 223 5.78 -18.72 -11.32
C CYS A 223 5.15 -20.06 -11.69
N ARG A 224 4.12 -20.51 -10.97
CA ARG A 224 3.46 -21.81 -11.18
C ARG A 224 1.96 -21.69 -11.45
N SER A 225 1.37 -20.52 -11.19
CA SER A 225 -0.07 -20.29 -11.14
C SER A 225 -0.79 -21.12 -10.06
N GLU A 226 -0.05 -21.50 -9.01
CA GLU A 226 -0.57 -22.22 -7.84
C GLU A 226 -1.14 -21.21 -6.84
N THR A 227 -2.29 -21.51 -6.22
CA THR A 227 -2.79 -20.68 -5.10
C THR A 227 -2.08 -21.08 -3.80
N PRO A 228 -2.04 -20.24 -2.75
CA PRO A 228 -1.14 -20.44 -1.60
C PRO A 228 -1.32 -21.74 -0.80
N LEU A 229 -2.40 -22.51 -1.01
CA LEU A 229 -2.68 -23.77 -0.31
C LEU A 229 -2.81 -24.98 -1.27
N HIS A 230 -2.26 -24.88 -2.49
CA HIS A 230 -2.07 -26.03 -3.40
C HIS A 230 -0.97 -26.98 -2.89
#